data_AF-A0A7Y1ZKX5-F1
#
_entry.id   AF-A0A7Y1ZKX5-F1
#
_cell.length_a   1.000
_cell.length_b   1.000
_cell.length_c   1.000
_cell.angle_alpha   90.00
_cell.angle_beta   90.00
_cell.angle_gamma   90.00
#
_symmetry.space_group_name_H-M   'P 1'
#
loop_
_entity.id
_entity.type
_entity.pdbx_description
1 polymer ?
#
loop_
_entity_poly.entity_id
_entity_poly.type
_entity_poly.pdbx_seq_one_letter_code
_entity_poly.pdbx_strand_id
1 'polypeptide(L)'
;MRNTKSRRIVIPFIQGLLLMAFAPFAAAYIGPGSGISVIGSLLALLATIGLAFLAIVMFPFRKMMKKRGQEADAEDDEDNGVAVAKESAENP
;
A
#
# COMPACT_ATOMS: atom_id res chain seq x y z
N MET A 1 7.81 41.70 4.87
CA MET A 1 7.00 40.45 4.93
C MET A 1 7.96 39.27 5.00
N ARG A 2 8.04 38.56 6.14
CA ARG A 2 9.03 37.48 6.36
C ARG A 2 8.51 36.15 5.79
N ASN A 3 9.20 35.66 4.78
CA ASN A 3 9.01 34.38 4.08
C ASN A 3 9.35 33.17 4.99
N THR A 4 8.39 32.78 5.83
CA THR A 4 8.55 31.68 6.82
C THR A 4 8.45 30.27 6.23
N LYS A 5 7.86 30.09 5.04
CA LYS A 5 7.75 28.77 4.38
C LYS A 5 9.09 28.25 3.88
N SER A 6 9.90 29.09 3.22
CA SER A 6 11.18 28.66 2.65
C SER A 6 12.14 28.19 3.74
N ARG A 7 12.13 28.82 4.91
CA ARG A 7 12.98 28.40 6.04
C ARG A 7 12.64 26.98 6.53
N ARG A 8 11.38 26.53 6.48
CA ARG A 8 10.99 25.19 6.95
C ARG A 8 11.47 24.05 6.06
N ILE A 9 11.69 24.31 4.77
CA ILE A 9 12.20 23.32 3.80
C ILE A 9 13.72 23.46 3.63
N VAL A 10 14.24 24.68 3.68
CA VAL A 10 15.66 24.96 3.46
C VAL A 10 16.50 24.55 4.67
N ILE A 11 15.98 24.64 5.91
CA ILE A 11 16.68 24.21 7.12
C ILE A 11 16.98 22.69 7.14
N PRO A 12 16.02 21.77 6.90
CA PRO A 12 16.33 20.33 6.86
C PRO A 12 17.23 19.97 5.67
N PHE A 13 17.11 20.68 4.54
CA PHE A 13 17.96 20.46 3.38
C PHE A 13 19.42 20.88 3.64
N ILE A 14 19.63 22.03 4.29
CA ILE A 14 20.96 22.50 4.71
C ILE A 14 21.54 21.61 5.82
N GLN A 15 20.72 21.14 6.77
CA GLN A 15 21.18 20.17 7.78
C GLN A 15 21.61 18.84 7.14
N GLY A 16 20.85 18.32 6.18
CA GLY A 16 21.23 17.12 5.43
C GLY A 16 22.55 17.30 4.66
N LEU A 17 22.73 18.47 4.04
CA LEU A 17 23.95 18.81 3.30
C LEU A 17 25.17 18.98 4.23
N LEU A 18 24.97 19.57 5.42
CA LEU A 18 26.02 19.81 6.40
C LEU A 18 26.49 18.52 7.09
N LEU A 19 25.57 17.57 7.34
CA LEU A 19 25.89 16.23 7.83
C LEU A 19 26.71 15.42 6.82
N MET A 20 26.46 15.62 5.52
CA MET A 20 27.20 14.98 4.43
C MET A 20 28.65 15.51 4.30
N ALA A 21 28.89 16.77 4.68
CA ALA A 21 30.20 17.42 4.57
C ALA A 21 31.18 17.05 5.70
N PHE A 22 30.69 16.57 6.85
CA PHE A 22 31.50 16.19 8.02
C PHE A 22 31.96 14.72 8.00
N ALA A 23 31.93 14.07 6.85
CA ALA A 23 32.14 12.63 6.69
C ALA A 23 33.60 12.11 6.49
N PRO A 24 34.72 12.82 6.75
CA PRO A 24 36.02 12.15 6.66
C PRO A 24 36.31 11.48 8.01
N PHE A 25 35.95 10.21 8.16
CA PHE A 25 36.59 9.17 9.02
C PHE A 25 35.67 7.94 9.17
N ALA A 26 35.45 7.18 8.09
CA ALA A 26 34.85 5.84 8.20
C ALA A 26 35.13 4.99 6.95
N ALA A 27 36.40 4.87 6.54
CA ALA A 27 36.79 3.99 5.43
C ALA A 27 36.71 2.48 5.79
N ALA A 28 36.29 2.10 7.00
CA ALA A 28 36.39 0.71 7.49
C ALA A 28 35.05 -0.02 7.71
N TYR A 29 33.92 0.67 7.80
CA TYR A 29 32.63 -0.01 7.84
C TYR A 29 31.61 1.01 7.40
N ILE A 30 31.06 0.80 6.20
CA ILE A 30 29.68 1.17 5.83
C ILE A 30 29.10 2.20 6.82
N GLY A 31 29.26 3.50 6.52
CA GLY A 31 28.96 4.59 7.45
C GLY A 31 27.61 4.46 8.17
N PRO A 32 27.44 5.08 9.35
CA PRO A 32 26.25 4.95 10.18
C PRO A 32 25.00 5.36 9.39
N GLY A 33 24.33 4.38 8.78
CA GLY A 33 23.24 4.60 7.83
C GLY A 33 23.26 3.65 6.62
N SER A 34 24.40 3.41 5.98
CA SER A 34 24.44 2.54 4.79
C SER A 34 24.23 1.06 5.13
N GLY A 35 24.58 0.64 6.35
CA GLY A 35 24.38 -0.75 6.81
C GLY A 35 22.92 -1.06 7.05
N ILE A 36 22.18 -0.09 7.59
CA ILE A 36 20.74 -0.20 7.82
C ILE A 36 19.99 -0.29 6.49
N SER A 37 20.41 0.45 5.46
CA SER A 37 19.81 0.36 4.12
C SER A 37 20.05 -0.99 3.45
N VAL A 38 21.25 -1.57 3.58
CA VAL A 38 21.56 -2.89 3.02
C VAL A 38 20.79 -4.00 3.74
N ILE A 39 20.76 -3.97 5.07
CA ILE A 39 20.01 -4.94 5.87
C ILE A 39 18.50 -4.77 5.62
N GLY A 40 18.03 -3.53 5.58
CA GLY A 40 16.63 -3.19 5.33
C GLY A 40 16.15 -3.62 3.94
N SER A 41 16.96 -3.41 2.89
CA SER A 41 16.60 -3.84 1.53
C SER A 41 16.60 -5.37 1.40
N LEU A 42 17.53 -6.06 2.06
CA LEU A 42 17.55 -7.52 2.09
C LEU A 42 16.30 -8.09 2.81
N LEU A 43 15.94 -7.54 3.98
CA LEU A 43 14.74 -7.94 4.69
C LEU A 43 13.47 -7.63 3.91
N ALA A 44 13.40 -6.45 3.28
CA ALA A 44 12.28 -6.08 2.42
C ALA A 44 12.14 -7.04 1.23
N LEU A 45 13.25 -7.37 0.56
CA LEU A 45 13.27 -8.33 -0.54
C LEU A 45 12.76 -9.70 -0.11
N LEU A 46 13.24 -10.22 1.03
CA LEU A 46 12.78 -11.49 1.57
C LEU A 46 11.29 -11.46 1.91
N ALA A 47 10.81 -10.37 2.54
CA ALA A 47 9.40 -10.18 2.83
C ALA A 47 8.55 -10.11 1.56
N THR A 48 9.01 -9.41 0.52
CA THR A 48 8.32 -9.34 -0.78
C THR A 48 8.22 -10.71 -1.44
N ILE A 49 9.30 -11.50 -1.42
CA ILE A 49 9.28 -12.86 -1.96
C ILE A 49 8.28 -13.73 -1.18
N GLY A 50 8.31 -13.69 0.15
CA GLY A 50 7.35 -14.40 1.00
C GLY A 50 5.90 -13.98 0.72
N LEU A 51 5.66 -12.67 0.56
CA LEU A 51 4.35 -12.14 0.23
C LEU A 51 3.89 -12.56 -1.17
N ALA A 52 4.79 -12.65 -2.15
CA ALA A 52 4.48 -13.14 -3.49
C ALA A 52 4.00 -14.61 -3.45
N PHE A 53 4.68 -15.46 -2.67
CA PHE A 53 4.22 -16.83 -2.44
C PHE A 53 2.87 -16.87 -1.72
N LEU A 54 2.70 -16.06 -0.67
CA LEU A 54 1.43 -15.97 0.05
C LEU A 54 0.30 -15.50 -0.86
N ALA A 55 0.56 -14.58 -1.78
CA ALA A 55 -0.41 -14.10 -2.75
C ALA A 55 -0.83 -15.20 -3.74
N ILE A 56 0.12 -16.01 -4.21
CA ILE A 56 -0.16 -17.18 -5.06
C ILE A 56 -1.04 -18.19 -4.33
N VAL A 57 -0.77 -18.45 -3.05
CA VAL A 57 -1.55 -19.40 -2.22
C VAL A 57 -2.90 -18.81 -1.79
N MET A 58 -2.99 -17.51 -1.49
CA MET A 58 -4.24 -16.84 -1.15
C MET A 58 -5.15 -16.63 -2.36
N PHE A 59 -4.62 -16.52 -3.58
CA PHE A 59 -5.40 -16.35 -4.79
C PHE A 59 -6.50 -17.42 -4.99
N PRO A 60 -6.22 -18.74 -4.92
CA PRO A 60 -7.25 -19.76 -5.03
C PRO A 60 -8.27 -19.67 -3.89
N PHE A 61 -7.83 -19.39 -2.67
CA PHE A 61 -8.68 -19.25 -1.49
C PHE A 61 -9.65 -18.07 -1.64
N ARG A 62 -9.14 -16.90 -2.06
CA ARG A 62 -9.91 -15.69 -2.30
C ARG A 62 -10.83 -15.85 -3.51
N LYS A 63 -10.43 -16.61 -4.53
CA LYS A 63 -11.27 -16.91 -5.70
C LYS A 63 -12.50 -17.73 -5.32
N MET A 64 -12.38 -18.69 -4.40
CA MET A 64 -13.53 -19.46 -3.89
C MET A 64 -14.48 -18.59 -3.06
N MET A 65 -13.97 -17.68 -2.24
CA MET A 65 -14.82 -16.73 -1.49
C MET A 65 -15.56 -15.76 -2.40
N LYS A 66 -14.94 -15.30 -3.49
CA LYS A 66 -15.57 -14.36 -4.42
C LYS A 66 -16.70 -14.99 -5.24
N LYS A 67 -16.62 -16.31 -5.53
CA LYS A 67 -17.74 -17.03 -6.17
C LYS A 67 -19.01 -17.03 -5.32
N ARG A 68 -18.86 -17.18 -4.00
CA ARG A 68 -20.00 -17.16 -3.06
C ARG A 68 -20.62 -15.77 -2.89
N GLY A 69 -19.85 -14.70 -3.12
CA GLY A 69 -20.38 -13.34 -3.12
C GLY A 69 -21.14 -12.98 -4.40
N GLN A 70 -20.76 -13.53 -5.55
CA GLN A 70 -21.46 -13.30 -6.82
C GLN A 70 -22.80 -14.04 -6.92
N GLU A 71 -22.95 -15.18 -6.24
CA GLU A 71 -24.25 -15.87 -6.13
C GLU A 71 -25.21 -15.09 -5.21
N ALA A 72 -24.71 -14.43 -4.17
CA ALA A 72 -25.54 -13.61 -3.28
C ALA A 72 -26.03 -12.30 -3.91
N ASP A 73 -25.19 -11.62 -4.71
CA ASP A 73 -25.60 -10.39 -5.42
C ASP A 73 -26.58 -10.69 -6.58
N ALA A 74 -26.55 -11.89 -7.16
CA ALA A 74 -27.44 -12.26 -8.28
C ALA A 74 -28.87 -12.64 -7.83
N GLU A 75 -29.05 -13.14 -6.61
CA GLU A 75 -30.39 -13.47 -6.07
C GLU A 75 -31.17 -12.21 -5.63
N ASP A 76 -30.49 -11.18 -5.11
CA ASP A 76 -31.13 -9.92 -4.68
C ASP A 76 -31.65 -9.07 -5.86
N ASP A 77 -30.99 -9.13 -7.03
CA ASP A 77 -31.42 -8.39 -8.23
C ASP A 77 -32.63 -9.03 -8.94
N GLU A 78 -32.77 -10.36 -8.91
CA GLU A 78 -33.93 -11.05 -9.52
C GLU A 78 -35.21 -10.95 -8.66
N ASP A 79 -35.12 -11.05 -7.32
CA ASP A 79 -36.29 -10.94 -6.44
C ASP A 79 -36.89 -9.52 -6.46
N ASN A 80 -36.03 -8.50 -6.46
CA ASN A 80 -36.44 -7.10 -6.49
C ASN A 80 -37.01 -6.69 -7.87
N GLY A 81 -36.46 -7.22 -8.97
CA GLY A 81 -36.98 -6.98 -10.32
C GLY A 81 -38.38 -7.55 -10.54
N VAL A 82 -38.69 -8.71 -9.93
CA VAL A 82 -40.02 -9.33 -9.99
C VAL A 82 -41.02 -8.61 -9.09
N ALA A 83 -40.60 -8.12 -7.92
CA ALA A 83 -41.44 -7.32 -7.02
C ALA A 83 -41.87 -6.00 -7.68
N VAL A 84 -40.93 -5.28 -8.31
CA VAL A 84 -41.20 -4.00 -9.00
C VAL A 84 -42.12 -4.19 -10.22
N ALA A 85 -41.95 -5.29 -10.97
CA ALA A 85 -42.82 -5.59 -12.11
C ALA A 85 -44.26 -5.95 -11.68
N LYS A 86 -44.42 -6.60 -10.53
CA LYS A 86 -45.76 -6.91 -9.98
C LYS A 86 -46.44 -5.69 -9.37
N GLU A 87 -45.71 -4.83 -8.67
CA GLU A 87 -46.24 -3.59 -8.11
C GLU A 87 -46.72 -2.62 -9.20
N SER A 88 -45.99 -2.54 -10.33
CA SER A 88 -46.38 -1.71 -11.47
C SER A 88 -47.56 -2.27 -12.28
N ALA A 89 -47.92 -3.54 -12.10
CA ALA A 89 -49.07 -4.17 -12.76
C ALA A 89 -50.34 -4.14 -11.88
N GLU A 90 -50.19 -3.93 -10.57
CA GLU A 90 -51.29 -3.98 -9.61
C GLU A 90 -51.93 -2.61 -9.31
N ASN A 91 -51.29 -1.50 -9.69
CA ASN A 91 -51.89 -0.16 -9.56
C ASN A 91 -51.74 0.67 -10.85
N PRO A 92 -52.70 0.58 -11.80
CA PRO A 92 -52.75 1.45 -12.98
C PRO A 92 -53.15 2.89 -12.66
#